data_AF-A0A8T8X3P0-F1
#
_entry.id   AF-A0A8T8X3P0-F1
#
_cell.length_a   1.000
_cell.length_b   1.000
_cell.length_c   1.000
_cell.angle_alpha   90.00
_cell.angle_beta   90.00
_cell.angle_gamma   90.00
#
_symmetry.space_group_name_H-M   'P 1'
#
loop_
_entity.id
_entity.type
_entity.pdbx_description
1 polymer ?
#
loop_
_entity_poly.entity_id
_entity_poly.type
_entity_poly.pdbx_seq_one_letter_code
_entity_poly.pdbx_strand_id
1 'polypeptide(L)'
;MLCGVSRLSPRSVIATAIFFTTAVLTANFLPGRQDLPACADGRPCYLPVYPTAAEGGFMAATTLLAFATNWYAVPRVLSRSENSRTGFAYLAGLQFGTGLLFTGMADPEKVLRFLVGLTDPARFDPSLALVIVFGIVPSMVTYLSRRPGQNGQKMGGPSKPTLAETWRLPTATVADIDWRFVAGAVIFGVAWGLCGVCPGPAILRSVVQPTWGLAEMAGYMLGNLV
;
A
#
# COMPACT_ATOMS: atom_id res chain seq x y z
N MET A 1 7.14 -4.23 -0.05
CA MET A 1 7.76 -3.56 1.12
C MET A 1 6.82 -3.46 2.32
N LEU A 2 5.57 -3.00 2.16
CA LEU A 2 4.61 -2.84 3.28
C LEU A 2 4.44 -4.10 4.15
N CYS A 3 4.17 -5.26 3.53
CA CYS A 3 4.08 -6.53 4.26
C CYS A 3 5.40 -6.95 4.94
N GLY A 4 6.55 -6.49 4.43
CA GLY A 4 7.84 -6.77 5.04
C GLY A 4 8.13 -5.88 6.24
N VAL A 5 7.74 -4.60 6.18
CA VAL A 5 7.80 -3.67 7.32
C VAL A 5 6.89 -4.13 8.45
N SER A 6 5.68 -4.59 8.15
CA SER A 6 4.77 -5.18 9.16
C SER A 6 5.33 -6.44 9.82
N ARG A 7 6.30 -7.12 9.20
CA ARG A 7 7.02 -8.27 9.78
C ARG A 7 8.33 -7.87 10.47
N LEU A 8 8.61 -6.58 10.58
CA LEU A 8 9.86 -6.06 11.12
C LEU A 8 11.10 -6.57 10.35
N SER A 9 10.97 -6.82 9.04
CA SER A 9 12.09 -7.25 8.20
C SER A 9 13.06 -6.10 7.95
N PRO A 10 14.34 -6.20 8.36
CA PRO A 10 15.30 -5.11 8.18
C PRO A 10 15.54 -4.78 6.70
N ARG A 11 15.57 -5.79 5.82
CA ARG A 11 15.67 -5.59 4.36
C ARG A 11 14.55 -4.70 3.83
N SER A 12 13.32 -4.92 4.28
CA SER A 12 12.16 -4.14 3.81
C SER A 12 12.18 -2.71 4.36
N VAL A 13 12.66 -2.52 5.59
CA VAL A 13 12.87 -1.19 6.18
C VAL A 13 13.94 -0.43 5.41
N ILE A 14 15.07 -1.07 5.08
CA ILE A 14 16.15 -0.46 4.29
C ILE A 14 15.65 -0.03 2.91
N ALA A 15 14.98 -0.92 2.18
CA ALA A 15 14.37 -0.55 0.90
C ALA A 15 13.42 0.65 1.04
N THR A 16 12.57 0.63 2.06
CA THR A 16 11.61 1.71 2.33
C THR A 16 12.31 3.03 2.60
N ALA A 17 13.36 3.03 3.42
CA ALA A 17 14.16 4.21 3.67
C ALA A 17 14.80 4.77 2.39
N ILE A 18 15.38 3.90 1.55
CA ILE A 18 16.05 4.30 0.30
C ILE A 18 15.06 4.96 -0.66
N PHE A 19 13.99 4.24 -1.05
CA PHE A 19 13.08 4.77 -2.07
C PHE A 19 12.29 5.98 -1.55
N PHE A 20 11.92 5.98 -0.27
CA PHE A 20 11.14 7.08 0.32
C PHE A 20 11.97 8.36 0.40
N THR A 21 13.20 8.26 0.90
CA THR A 21 14.12 9.41 0.96
C THR A 21 14.40 9.94 -0.45
N THR A 22 14.64 9.04 -1.40
CA THR A 22 14.86 9.43 -2.79
C THR A 22 13.64 10.16 -3.36
N ALA A 23 12.43 9.65 -3.13
CA ALA A 23 11.20 10.28 -3.61
C ALA A 23 10.93 11.66 -2.98
N VAL A 24 11.20 11.80 -1.68
CA VAL A 24 11.13 13.10 -0.99
C VAL A 24 12.13 14.08 -1.62
N LEU A 25 13.38 13.66 -1.81
CA LEU A 25 14.39 14.52 -2.46
C LEU A 25 13.97 14.90 -3.89
N THR A 26 13.49 13.94 -4.66
CA THR A 26 13.03 14.16 -6.03
C THR A 26 11.85 15.12 -6.08
N ALA A 27 10.81 14.92 -5.27
CA ALA A 27 9.63 15.77 -5.26
C ALA A 27 9.92 17.22 -4.82
N ASN A 28 10.96 17.43 -4.01
CA ASN A 28 11.31 18.74 -3.47
C ASN A 28 12.36 19.50 -4.30
N PHE A 29 13.31 18.79 -4.92
CA PHE A 29 14.50 19.42 -5.49
C PHE A 29 14.70 19.18 -6.99
N LEU A 30 14.02 18.21 -7.61
CA LEU A 30 14.21 17.95 -9.03
C LEU A 30 13.36 18.90 -9.89
N PRO A 31 13.96 19.59 -10.89
CA PRO A 31 13.22 20.40 -11.85
C PRO A 31 12.35 19.51 -12.74
N GLY A 32 11.08 19.88 -12.91
CA GLY A 32 10.05 19.02 -13.50
C GLY A 32 8.82 18.80 -12.60
N ARG A 33 8.75 19.51 -11.47
CA ARG A 33 7.53 19.65 -10.66
C ARG A 33 6.37 19.99 -11.60
N GLN A 34 5.42 19.07 -11.75
CA GLN A 34 4.10 19.45 -12.21
C GLN A 34 3.63 20.52 -11.22
N ASP A 35 3.17 21.68 -11.71
CA ASP A 35 2.61 22.72 -10.85
C ASP A 35 1.46 22.10 -10.06
N LEU A 36 1.75 21.59 -8.85
CA LEU A 36 0.72 21.07 -7.97
C LEU A 36 -0.30 22.20 -7.84
N PRO A 37 -1.58 21.99 -8.16
CA PRO A 37 -2.56 23.05 -8.00
C PRO A 37 -2.70 23.41 -6.52
N ALA A 38 -3.15 24.63 -6.24
CA ALA A 38 -3.52 25.01 -4.89
C ALA A 38 -4.68 24.13 -4.41
N CYS A 39 -4.74 23.85 -3.11
CA CYS A 39 -5.88 23.14 -2.55
C CYS A 39 -7.16 23.97 -2.67
N ALA A 40 -8.30 23.26 -2.64
CA ALA A 40 -9.62 23.87 -2.78
C ALA A 40 -9.80 25.07 -1.85
N ASP A 41 -10.42 26.13 -2.38
CA ASP A 41 -10.72 27.37 -1.66
C ASP A 41 -9.52 28.13 -1.10
N GLY A 42 -8.30 27.90 -1.61
CA GLY A 42 -7.09 28.58 -1.17
C GLY A 42 -6.66 28.23 0.26
N ARG A 43 -7.24 27.17 0.83
CA ARG A 43 -6.93 26.70 2.17
C ARG A 43 -5.71 25.77 2.16
N PRO A 44 -4.95 25.69 3.26
CA PRO A 44 -3.82 24.78 3.34
C PRO A 44 -4.27 23.32 3.29
N CYS A 45 -3.49 22.48 2.63
CA CYS A 45 -3.83 21.09 2.32
C CYS A 45 -3.79 20.14 3.53
N TYR A 46 -3.32 20.60 4.69
CA TYR A 46 -3.30 19.80 5.92
C TYR A 46 -4.64 19.76 6.65
N LEU A 47 -5.63 20.57 6.25
CA LEU A 47 -6.94 20.61 6.88
C LEU A 47 -7.77 19.39 6.47
N PRO A 48 -8.47 18.75 7.44
CA PRO A 48 -9.29 17.58 7.14
C PRO A 48 -10.49 17.95 6.26
N VAL A 49 -10.72 17.15 5.22
CA VAL A 49 -11.92 17.19 4.39
C VAL A 49 -12.86 16.10 4.89
N TYR A 50 -14.08 16.48 5.25
CA TYR A 50 -15.08 15.55 5.76
C TYR A 50 -15.99 15.05 4.63
N PRO A 51 -16.30 13.75 4.58
CA PRO A 51 -17.22 13.20 3.60
C PRO A 51 -18.65 13.65 3.88
N THR A 52 -19.49 13.62 2.85
CA THR A 52 -20.94 13.74 3.01
C THR A 52 -21.49 12.55 3.81
N ALA A 53 -22.69 12.69 4.38
CA ALA A 53 -23.31 11.61 5.16
C ALA A 53 -23.49 10.31 4.35
N ALA A 54 -23.79 10.44 3.04
CA ALA A 54 -23.92 9.30 2.14
C ALA A 54 -22.57 8.59 1.91
N GLU A 55 -21.51 9.35 1.63
CA GLU A 55 -20.15 8.81 1.46
C GLU A 55 -19.64 8.17 2.75
N GLY A 56 -19.81 8.83 3.89
CA GLY A 56 -19.46 8.29 5.20
C GLY A 56 -20.21 6.99 5.52
N GLY A 57 -21.51 6.94 5.23
CA GLY A 57 -22.33 5.74 5.37
C GLY A 57 -21.83 4.59 4.50
N PHE A 58 -21.46 4.87 3.24
CA PHE A 58 -20.90 3.88 2.32
C PHE A 58 -19.53 3.36 2.75
N MET A 59 -18.63 4.25 3.19
CA MET A 59 -17.31 3.88 3.73
C MET A 59 -17.45 3.00 4.98
N ALA A 60 -18.35 3.36 5.90
CA ALA A 60 -18.61 2.58 7.10
C ALA A 60 -19.20 1.19 6.76
N ALA A 61 -20.20 1.14 5.88
CA ALA A 61 -20.85 -0.10 5.47
C ALA A 61 -19.86 -1.06 4.77
N THR A 62 -19.06 -0.55 3.83
CA THR A 62 -18.05 -1.37 3.13
C THR A 62 -16.95 -1.87 4.06
N THR A 63 -16.53 -1.05 5.03
CA THR A 63 -15.53 -1.46 6.05
C THR A 63 -16.09 -2.54 6.99
N LEU A 64 -17.32 -2.37 7.48
CA LEU A 64 -18.00 -3.36 8.31
C LEU A 64 -18.23 -4.68 7.56
N LEU A 65 -18.62 -4.60 6.29
CA LEU A 65 -18.78 -5.76 5.42
C LEU A 65 -17.44 -6.46 5.18
N ALA A 66 -16.36 -5.71 4.92
CA ALA A 66 -15.02 -6.27 4.77
C ALA A 66 -14.55 -6.96 6.06
N PHE A 67 -14.85 -6.39 7.23
CA PHE A 67 -14.54 -7.01 8.51
C PHE A 67 -15.35 -8.30 8.74
N ALA A 68 -16.67 -8.25 8.52
CA ALA A 68 -17.54 -9.41 8.67
C ALA A 68 -17.16 -10.56 7.71
N THR A 69 -16.86 -10.23 6.45
CA THR A 69 -16.45 -11.23 5.47
C THR A 69 -15.10 -11.86 5.84
N ASN A 70 -14.08 -11.05 6.16
CA ASN A 70 -12.74 -11.56 6.47
C ASN A 70 -12.63 -12.27 7.82
N TRP A 71 -13.33 -11.79 8.85
CA TRP A 71 -13.23 -12.31 10.20
C TRP A 71 -14.24 -13.42 10.51
N TYR A 72 -15.43 -13.40 9.90
CA TYR A 72 -16.49 -14.36 10.17
C TYR A 72 -16.77 -15.31 9.01
N ALA A 73 -17.02 -14.80 7.81
CA ALA A 73 -17.46 -15.64 6.69
C ALA A 73 -16.31 -16.51 6.14
N VAL A 74 -15.15 -15.91 5.87
CA VAL A 74 -14.01 -16.60 5.26
C VAL A 74 -13.50 -17.76 6.11
N PRO A 75 -13.29 -17.62 7.44
CA PRO A 75 -12.81 -18.72 8.25
C PRO A 75 -13.83 -19.85 8.45
N ARG A 76 -15.13 -19.60 8.28
CA ARG A 76 -16.20 -20.60 8.51
C ARG A 76 -16.68 -21.28 7.25
N VAL A 77 -16.73 -20.56 6.12
CA VAL A 77 -17.38 -21.01 4.88
C VAL A 77 -16.36 -21.54 3.88
N LEU A 78 -15.20 -20.92 3.76
CA LEU A 78 -14.22 -21.30 2.75
C LEU A 78 -13.33 -22.43 3.24
N SER A 79 -13.34 -23.54 2.50
CA SER A 79 -12.44 -24.67 2.70
C SER A 79 -11.11 -24.47 1.96
N ARG A 80 -10.15 -25.36 2.21
CA ARG A 80 -8.84 -25.34 1.52
C ARG A 80 -8.95 -25.95 0.13
N SER A 81 -9.69 -25.26 -0.75
CA SER A 81 -9.81 -25.60 -2.17
C SER A 81 -9.14 -24.54 -3.04
N GLU A 82 -8.69 -24.93 -4.23
CA GLU A 82 -8.15 -24.00 -5.23
C GLU A 82 -9.20 -22.95 -5.63
N ASN A 83 -10.45 -23.36 -5.85
CA ASN A 83 -11.56 -22.45 -6.15
C ASN A 83 -11.79 -21.43 -5.04
N SER A 84 -11.69 -21.86 -3.77
CA SER A 84 -11.83 -21.00 -2.60
C SER A 84 -10.70 -19.97 -2.50
N ARG A 85 -9.47 -20.35 -2.85
CA ARG A 85 -8.32 -19.43 -2.90
C ARG A 85 -8.50 -18.37 -3.97
N THR A 86 -8.89 -18.78 -5.17
CA THR A 86 -9.14 -17.87 -6.29
C THR A 86 -10.29 -16.91 -5.99
N GLY A 87 -11.40 -17.44 -5.47
CA GLY A 87 -12.54 -16.61 -5.04
C GLY A 87 -12.16 -15.58 -3.97
N PHE A 88 -11.36 -15.99 -2.97
CA PHE A 88 -10.87 -15.07 -1.95
C PHE A 88 -9.88 -14.03 -2.53
N ALA A 89 -9.06 -14.38 -3.51
CA ALA A 89 -8.15 -13.44 -4.15
C ALA A 89 -8.92 -12.30 -4.87
N TYR A 90 -10.01 -12.62 -5.57
CA TYR A 90 -10.88 -11.60 -6.16
C TYR A 90 -11.57 -10.73 -5.10
N LEU A 91 -12.09 -11.35 -4.02
CA LEU A 91 -12.70 -10.61 -2.92
C LEU A 91 -11.70 -9.65 -2.26
N ALA A 92 -10.49 -10.13 -1.96
CA ALA A 92 -9.43 -9.31 -1.37
C ALA A 92 -8.99 -8.18 -2.30
N GLY A 93 -8.90 -8.46 -3.61
CA GLY A 93 -8.61 -7.45 -4.62
C GLY A 93 -9.68 -6.35 -4.69
N LEU A 94 -10.96 -6.73 -4.65
CA LEU A 94 -12.08 -5.78 -4.61
C LEU A 94 -12.03 -4.92 -3.35
N GLN A 95 -11.87 -5.54 -2.17
CA GLN A 95 -11.76 -4.82 -0.90
C GLN A 95 -10.58 -3.84 -0.89
N PHE A 96 -9.43 -4.28 -1.40
CA PHE A 96 -8.24 -3.44 -1.51
C PHE A 96 -8.46 -2.28 -2.48
N GLY A 97 -9.03 -2.52 -3.67
CA GLY A 97 -9.36 -1.48 -4.64
C GLY A 97 -10.36 -0.46 -4.11
N THR A 98 -11.41 -0.91 -3.42
CA THR A 98 -12.37 -0.04 -2.73
C THR A 98 -11.69 0.84 -1.69
N GLY A 99 -10.75 0.30 -0.92
CA GLY A 99 -9.94 1.08 0.01
C GLY A 99 -9.06 2.13 -0.68
N LEU A 100 -8.42 1.79 -1.80
CA LEU A 100 -7.64 2.75 -2.59
C LEU A 100 -8.50 3.88 -3.16
N LEU A 101 -9.75 3.57 -3.53
CA LEU A 101 -10.70 4.54 -4.08
C LEU A 101 -11.06 5.62 -3.04
N PHE A 102 -11.57 5.23 -1.86
CA PHE A 102 -12.02 6.23 -0.87
C PHE A 102 -10.88 6.91 -0.12
N THR A 103 -9.72 6.28 -0.01
CA THR A 103 -8.52 6.96 0.54
C THR A 103 -7.97 8.02 -0.41
N GLY A 104 -8.34 7.97 -1.70
CA GLY A 104 -7.81 8.87 -2.73
C GLY A 104 -6.36 8.56 -3.11
N MET A 105 -5.82 7.39 -2.75
CA MET A 105 -4.46 6.98 -3.14
C MET A 105 -4.29 6.82 -4.66
N ALA A 106 -5.39 6.67 -5.40
CA ALA A 106 -5.40 6.65 -6.87
C ALA A 106 -5.08 8.01 -7.51
N ASP A 107 -5.16 9.08 -6.73
CA ASP A 107 -4.82 10.44 -7.16
C ASP A 107 -3.31 10.70 -6.94
N PRO A 108 -2.53 10.90 -8.02
CA PRO A 108 -1.10 11.18 -7.89
C PRO A 108 -0.82 12.50 -7.18
N GLU A 109 -1.72 13.49 -7.29
CA GLU A 109 -1.54 14.77 -6.61
C GLU A 109 -1.51 14.59 -5.10
N LYS A 110 -2.36 13.70 -4.56
CA LYS A 110 -2.43 13.41 -3.13
C LYS A 110 -1.11 12.84 -2.61
N VAL A 111 -0.47 12.00 -3.41
CA VAL A 111 0.83 11.41 -3.08
C VAL A 111 1.95 12.44 -3.18
N LEU A 112 1.96 13.26 -4.23
CA LEU A 112 2.95 14.33 -4.39
C LEU A 112 2.82 15.38 -3.29
N ARG A 113 1.60 15.76 -2.90
CA ARG A 113 1.34 16.67 -1.77
C ARG A 113 1.93 16.15 -0.47
N PHE A 114 1.91 14.84 -0.24
CA PHE A 114 2.59 14.25 0.91
C PHE A 114 4.12 14.34 0.83
N LEU A 115 4.71 14.33 -0.36
CA LEU A 115 6.18 14.37 -0.53
C LEU A 115 6.77 15.78 -0.48
N VAL A 116 6.04 16.82 -0.88
CA VAL A 116 6.55 18.21 -1.01
C VAL A 116 6.67 18.98 0.31
N GLY A 117 6.36 18.36 1.46
CA GLY A 117 6.28 19.07 2.75
C GLY A 117 7.57 19.73 3.24
N LEU A 118 8.74 19.39 2.67
CA LEU A 118 10.01 20.04 3.01
C LEU A 118 10.15 21.44 2.40
N THR A 119 9.64 21.65 1.19
CA THR A 119 9.76 22.93 0.46
C THR A 119 8.47 23.74 0.47
N ASP A 120 7.31 23.09 0.54
CA ASP A 120 6.01 23.76 0.47
C ASP A 120 5.06 23.21 1.56
N PRO A 121 5.19 23.69 2.82
CA PRO A 121 4.35 23.24 3.92
C PRO A 121 2.86 23.55 3.75
N ALA A 122 2.51 24.57 2.96
CA ALA A 122 1.12 24.94 2.72
C ALA A 122 0.39 23.91 1.84
N ARG A 123 1.13 23.25 0.93
CA ARG A 123 0.61 22.20 0.05
C ARG A 123 0.75 20.79 0.61
N PHE A 124 1.37 20.65 1.78
CA PHE A 124 1.55 19.35 2.42
C PHE A 124 0.23 18.75 2.88
N ASP A 125 -0.07 17.53 2.41
CA ASP A 125 -1.22 16.73 2.85
C ASP A 125 -0.73 15.53 3.68
N PRO A 126 -0.99 15.51 5.01
CA PRO A 126 -0.55 14.43 5.89
C PRO A 126 -1.44 13.17 5.82
N SER A 127 -2.53 13.18 5.06
CA SER A 127 -3.51 12.08 5.05
C SER A 127 -2.90 10.73 4.62
N LEU A 128 -1.89 10.73 3.75
CA LEU A 128 -1.20 9.49 3.33
C LEU A 128 -0.52 8.79 4.51
N ALA A 129 -0.03 9.55 5.51
CA ALA A 129 0.58 8.97 6.71
C ALA A 129 -0.42 8.10 7.49
N LEU A 130 -1.69 8.54 7.57
CA LEU A 130 -2.74 7.74 8.21
C LEU A 130 -2.92 6.41 7.49
N VAL A 131 -2.93 6.40 6.15
CA VAL A 131 -3.09 5.15 5.40
C VAL A 131 -1.91 4.20 5.60
N ILE A 132 -0.68 4.73 5.69
CA ILE A 132 0.51 3.94 6.01
C ILE A 132 0.37 3.32 7.41
N VAL A 133 -0.02 4.11 8.42
CA VAL A 133 -0.20 3.64 9.80
C VAL A 133 -1.28 2.57 9.88
N PHE A 134 -2.46 2.83 9.32
CA PHE A 134 -3.59 1.89 9.32
C PHE A 134 -3.37 0.66 8.42
N GLY A 135 -2.45 0.72 7.46
CA GLY A 135 -2.02 -0.45 6.68
C GLY A 135 -0.99 -1.31 7.41
N ILE A 136 0.00 -0.67 8.06
CA ILE A 136 1.14 -1.36 8.68
C ILE A 136 0.78 -1.92 10.06
N VAL A 137 0.12 -1.14 10.92
CA VAL A 137 -0.08 -1.48 12.33
C VAL A 137 -0.98 -2.71 12.51
N PRO A 138 -2.18 -2.80 11.91
CA PRO A 138 -3.03 -3.99 12.05
C PRO A 138 -2.36 -5.25 11.48
N SER A 139 -1.65 -5.10 10.36
CA SER A 139 -0.86 -6.18 9.74
C SER A 139 0.26 -6.66 10.67
N MET A 140 0.94 -5.73 11.35
CA MET A 140 1.99 -6.01 12.34
C MET A 140 1.42 -6.71 13.57
N VAL A 141 0.32 -6.21 14.13
CA VAL A 141 -0.37 -6.83 15.27
C VAL A 141 -0.79 -8.26 14.94
N THR A 142 -1.32 -8.49 13.73
CA THR A 142 -1.71 -9.83 13.27
C THR A 142 -0.51 -10.76 13.15
N TYR A 143 0.60 -10.26 12.60
CA TYR A 143 1.84 -11.02 12.48
C TYR A 143 2.42 -11.41 13.85
N LEU A 144 2.50 -10.45 14.79
CA LEU A 144 3.01 -10.69 16.15
C LEU A 144 2.12 -11.60 16.98
N SER A 145 0.80 -11.52 16.78
CA SER A 145 -0.18 -12.36 17.48
C SER A 145 -0.18 -13.80 16.95
N ARG A 146 -0.15 -13.99 15.62
CA ARG A 146 -0.20 -15.33 15.01
C ARG A 146 1.16 -16.02 14.90
N ARG A 147 2.26 -15.28 15.03
CA ARG A 147 3.66 -15.75 14.94
C ARG A 147 3.87 -16.79 13.82
N PRO A 148 3.51 -16.46 12.57
CA PRO A 148 3.52 -17.42 11.48
C PRO A 148 4.94 -17.98 11.27
N GLY A 149 5.06 -19.31 11.15
CA GLY A 149 6.34 -19.98 10.95
C GLY A 149 7.17 -20.23 12.22
N GLN A 150 6.74 -19.77 13.39
CA GLN A 150 7.36 -20.16 14.66
C GLN A 150 6.66 -21.41 15.21
N ASN A 151 7.41 -22.48 15.45
CA ASN A 151 6.95 -23.69 16.15
C ASN A 151 6.76 -23.36 17.64
N GLY A 152 5.72 -22.59 17.96
CA GLY A 152 5.40 -22.18 19.33
C GLY A 152 4.68 -23.30 20.09
N GLN A 153 5.43 -24.01 20.93
CA GLN A 153 5.01 -25.09 21.83
C GLN A 153 4.06 -24.66 22.97
N LYS A 154 3.48 -23.45 22.93
CA LYS A 154 2.57 -22.94 23.97
C LYS A 154 1.13 -22.94 23.47
N MET A 155 0.40 -23.98 23.88
CA MET A 155 -1.06 -24.18 23.85
C MET A 155 -1.75 -23.89 22.52
N GLY A 156 -1.73 -24.88 21.61
CA GLY A 156 -2.67 -24.92 20.48
C GLY A 156 -2.07 -24.99 19.07
N GLY A 157 -0.90 -25.60 18.88
CA GLY A 157 -0.31 -25.84 17.55
C GLY A 157 0.02 -24.56 16.76
N PRO A 158 0.73 -24.67 15.62
CA PRO A 158 0.96 -23.51 14.76
C PRO A 158 -0.38 -23.04 14.19
N SER A 159 -0.72 -21.76 14.36
CA SER A 159 -1.88 -21.13 13.71
C SER A 159 -1.73 -21.24 12.20
N LYS A 160 -2.33 -22.27 11.59
CA LYS A 160 -2.26 -22.49 10.14
C LYS A 160 -3.03 -21.38 9.41
N PRO A 161 -2.59 -20.95 8.22
CA PRO A 161 -3.39 -20.06 7.40
C PRO A 161 -4.74 -20.70 7.06
N THR A 162 -5.80 -19.89 6.94
CA THR A 162 -7.16 -20.36 6.67
C THR A 162 -7.25 -21.14 5.36
N LEU A 163 -6.65 -20.59 4.30
CA LEU A 163 -6.72 -21.11 2.92
C LEU A 163 -5.42 -21.80 2.47
N ALA A 164 -4.48 -22.09 3.36
CA ALA A 164 -3.22 -22.73 3.00
C ALA A 164 -2.71 -23.65 4.11
N GLU A 165 -1.90 -24.65 3.73
CA GLU A 165 -1.34 -25.60 4.69
C GLU A 165 -0.20 -25.02 5.53
N THR A 166 0.61 -24.16 4.92
CA THR A 166 1.78 -23.55 5.56
C THR A 166 1.89 -22.07 5.20
N TRP A 167 2.54 -21.32 6.08
CA TRP A 167 2.91 -19.94 5.80
C TRP A 167 4.09 -19.90 4.84
N ARG A 168 3.93 -19.22 3.70
CA ARG A 168 5.04 -18.93 2.77
C ARG A 168 5.58 -17.54 3.06
N LEU A 169 6.57 -17.47 3.96
CA LEU A 169 7.26 -16.23 4.28
C LEU A 169 8.50 -16.08 3.38
N PRO A 170 8.85 -14.86 2.94
CA PRO A 170 10.10 -14.61 2.22
C PRO A 170 11.31 -14.99 3.06
N THR A 171 12.27 -15.65 2.42
CA THR A 171 13.53 -16.12 3.03
C THR A 171 14.68 -15.12 2.90
N ALA A 172 14.51 -14.10 2.06
CA ALA A 172 15.56 -13.15 1.75
C ALA A 172 15.90 -12.26 2.96
N THR A 173 17.19 -12.06 3.19
CA THR A 173 17.77 -11.41 4.37
C THR A 173 18.50 -10.11 4.00
N VAL A 174 19.16 -9.49 4.98
CA VAL A 174 20.01 -8.31 4.78
C VAL A 174 21.26 -8.65 3.97
N ALA A 175 21.77 -9.88 4.05
CA ALA A 175 22.93 -10.31 3.28
C ALA A 175 22.67 -10.32 1.76
N ASP A 176 21.39 -10.39 1.37
CA ASP A 176 20.93 -10.41 -0.01
C ASP A 176 20.66 -8.97 -0.55
N ILE A 177 21.17 -7.94 0.11
CA ILE A 177 21.14 -6.55 -0.37
C ILE A 177 22.36 -6.34 -1.26
N ASP A 178 22.11 -6.29 -2.56
CA ASP A 178 23.13 -6.04 -3.58
C ASP A 178 22.98 -4.64 -4.20
N TRP A 179 23.91 -4.29 -5.09
CA TRP A 179 23.86 -2.99 -5.79
C TRP A 179 22.57 -2.84 -6.62
N ARG A 180 22.08 -3.94 -7.22
CA ARG A 180 20.87 -3.95 -8.05
C ARG A 180 19.64 -3.59 -7.21
N PHE A 181 19.55 -4.12 -5.98
CA PHE A 181 18.50 -3.77 -5.03
C PHE A 181 18.49 -2.27 -4.69
N VAL A 182 19.67 -1.71 -4.39
CA VAL A 182 19.80 -0.29 -4.05
C VAL A 182 19.45 0.58 -5.26
N ALA A 183 20.00 0.27 -6.44
CA ALA A 183 19.73 0.99 -7.68
C ALA A 183 18.23 0.96 -8.03
N GLY A 184 17.60 -0.22 -7.95
CA GLY A 184 16.17 -0.36 -8.18
C GLY A 184 15.33 0.46 -7.20
N ALA A 185 15.68 0.48 -5.91
CA ALA A 185 15.00 1.29 -4.91
C ALA A 185 15.15 2.81 -5.17
N VAL A 186 16.34 3.25 -5.60
CA VAL A 186 16.58 4.65 -5.98
C VAL A 186 15.77 5.02 -7.22
N ILE A 187 15.83 4.23 -8.30
CA ILE A 187 15.08 4.49 -9.54
C ILE A 187 13.58 4.52 -9.26
N PHE A 188 13.08 3.57 -8.46
CA PHE A 188 11.69 3.56 -8.02
C PHE A 188 11.34 4.83 -7.24
N GLY A 189 12.21 5.27 -6.33
CA GLY A 189 12.03 6.51 -5.58
C GLY A 189 11.98 7.75 -6.47
N VAL A 190 12.86 7.85 -7.47
CA VAL A 190 12.86 8.95 -8.45
C VAL A 190 11.54 8.97 -9.22
N ALA A 191 11.15 7.83 -9.81
CA ALA A 191 9.91 7.74 -10.58
C ALA A 191 8.67 8.05 -9.71
N TRP A 192 8.65 7.54 -8.48
CA TRP A 192 7.56 7.80 -7.54
C TRP A 192 7.49 9.27 -7.11
N GLY A 193 8.65 9.91 -6.86
CA GLY A 193 8.71 11.33 -6.51
C GLY A 193 8.37 12.28 -7.66
N LEU A 194 8.52 11.85 -8.91
CA LEU A 194 8.12 12.62 -10.09
C LEU A 194 6.64 12.46 -10.41
N CYS A 195 6.14 11.23 -10.42
CA CYS A 195 4.81 10.91 -10.92
C CYS A 195 3.75 10.82 -9.81
N GLY A 196 4.13 10.55 -8.55
CA GLY A 196 3.18 10.31 -7.46
C GLY A 196 2.42 8.99 -7.56
N VAL A 197 2.79 8.09 -8.47
CA VAL A 197 2.04 6.86 -8.74
C VAL A 197 2.75 5.63 -8.16
N CYS A 198 1.98 4.83 -7.41
CA CYS A 198 2.39 3.52 -6.91
C CYS A 198 1.73 2.39 -7.72
N PRO A 199 2.31 1.18 -7.78
CA PRO A 199 1.76 0.07 -8.57
C PRO A 199 0.36 -0.39 -8.12
N GLY A 200 0.04 -0.32 -6.82
CA GLY A 200 -1.32 -0.63 -6.33
C GLY A 200 -2.36 0.35 -6.88
N PRO A 201 -2.21 1.66 -6.63
CA PRO A 201 -3.01 2.71 -7.26
C PRO A 201 -3.03 2.67 -8.79
N ALA A 202 -1.91 2.36 -9.46
CA ALA A 202 -1.83 2.27 -10.91
C ALA A 202 -2.79 1.21 -11.50
N ILE A 203 -2.99 0.08 -10.81
CA ILE A 203 -4.00 -0.92 -11.20
C ILE A 203 -5.41 -0.35 -11.11
N LEU A 204 -5.74 0.43 -10.08
CA LEU A 204 -7.05 1.07 -10.00
C LEU A 204 -7.19 2.16 -11.08
N ARG A 205 -6.12 2.90 -11.34
CA ARG A 205 -6.06 3.90 -12.42
C ARG A 205 -6.23 3.26 -13.79
N SER A 206 -5.81 2.02 -14.04
CA SER A 206 -6.05 1.39 -15.35
C SER A 206 -7.54 1.14 -15.63
N VAL A 207 -8.39 1.14 -14.59
CA VAL A 207 -9.84 1.07 -14.71
C VAL A 207 -10.48 2.46 -14.79
N VAL A 208 -10.06 3.39 -13.92
CA VAL A 208 -10.68 4.73 -13.80
C VAL A 208 -10.13 5.73 -14.83
N GLN A 209 -8.84 5.60 -15.19
CA GLN A 209 -8.10 6.43 -16.15
C GLN A 209 -7.25 5.53 -17.08
N PRO A 210 -7.89 4.78 -18.01
CA PRO A 210 -7.27 3.63 -18.66
C PRO A 210 -5.99 3.95 -19.42
N THR A 211 -5.92 5.08 -20.12
CA THR A 211 -4.75 5.45 -20.93
C THR A 211 -3.48 5.57 -20.09
N TRP A 212 -3.53 6.37 -19.03
CA TRP A 212 -2.39 6.60 -18.14
C TRP A 212 -2.12 5.38 -17.25
N GLY A 213 -3.16 4.77 -16.67
CA GLY A 213 -2.99 3.61 -15.81
C GLY A 213 -2.41 2.39 -16.55
N LEU A 214 -2.78 2.16 -17.81
CA LEU A 214 -2.19 1.09 -18.62
C LEU A 214 -0.74 1.39 -19.01
N ALA A 215 -0.41 2.65 -19.31
CA ALA A 215 0.98 3.04 -19.59
C ALA A 215 1.89 2.85 -18.36
N GLU A 216 1.43 3.28 -17.18
CA GLU A 216 2.12 3.11 -15.90
C GLU A 216 2.34 1.62 -15.58
N MET A 217 1.28 0.80 -15.73
CA MET A 217 1.35 -0.64 -15.47
C MET A 217 2.19 -1.40 -16.49
N ALA A 218 2.17 -1.00 -17.76
CA ALA A 218 3.04 -1.57 -18.79
C ALA A 218 4.51 -1.32 -18.48
N GLY A 219 4.86 -0.08 -18.09
CA GLY A 219 6.22 0.26 -17.64
C GLY A 219 6.64 -0.56 -16.43
N TYR A 220 5.76 -0.70 -15.43
CA TYR A 220 6.03 -1.53 -14.24
C TYR A 220 6.26 -3.01 -14.61
N MET A 221 5.45 -3.58 -15.51
CA MET A 221 5.60 -4.96 -15.95
C MET A 221 6.87 -5.19 -16.77
N LEU A 222 7.21 -4.27 -17.67
CA LEU A 222 8.46 -4.32 -18.44
C LEU A 222 9.69 -4.25 -17.52
N GLY A 223 9.65 -3.39 -16.50
CA GLY A 223 10.73 -3.30 -15.51
C GLY A 223 10.93 -4.58 -14.70
N ASN A 224 9.87 -5.39 -14.50
CA ASN A 224 9.96 -6.68 -13.81
C ASN A 224 10.58 -7.80 -14.67
N LEU A 225 10.76 -7.59 -15.98
CA LEU A 225 11.39 -8.57 -16.88
C LEU A 225 12.92 -8.48 -16.91
N VAL A 226 13.50 -7.43 -16.32
CA VAL A 226 14.95 -7.12 -16.32
C VAL A 226 15.57 -7.36 -14.94
#